data_AF-A0A2A5XED6-F1
#
_entry.id   AF-A0A2A5XED6-F1
#
_cell.length_a   1.000
_cell.length_b   1.000
_cell.length_c   1.000
_cell.angle_alpha   90.00
_cell.angle_beta   90.00
_cell.angle_gamma   90.00
#
_symmetry.space_group_name_H-M   'P 1'
#
loop_
_entity.id
_entity.type
_entity.pdbx_description
1 polymer ?
#
loop_
_entity_poly.entity_id
_entity_poly.type
_entity_poly.pdbx_seq_one_letter_code
_entity_poly.pdbx_strand_id
1 'polypeptide(L)'
;MRHLIFFLISFLSINAQAQDAKTIRTIYDLALTQSEAYENLRVLCKDIGHRLSGSEGADSAVVWGQRVLGKLELDTIYLQEITVPHWERGRKEKAYFYNEKGKNMLDVCALGGSISTGMNQFIKGDLLDVKSLDEVNNLPDSLVKGKIIFYNRPMDPKKISTFSAYGSCVDQRYSGAIEAAKKGAIAVIVRSMNVRQDDFPHTGSMAYEDGVDSIPAFAISTNGADYLSENVTKYGNLELNLKSFCKSYPDKISHNVIGEIKGSEFPDEYITVGGHLDSWDMGEGAHDDGAGVVQSIEVLHLLNLMNIKPKHSIRVVLFMNEENGNRGGKHYAERAAAKNEKHLMALESDRGGFSPRGFSVNGTEKQ
;
A
#
# COMPACT_ATOMS: atom_id res chain seq x y z
N MET A 1 -57.79 -9.09 -12.61
CA MET A 1 -56.46 -9.77 -12.54
C MET A 1 -55.28 -8.82 -12.64
N ARG A 2 -55.22 -7.89 -13.60
CA ARG A 2 -54.06 -6.97 -13.78
C ARG A 2 -53.79 -6.04 -12.57
N HIS A 3 -54.84 -5.54 -11.91
CA HIS A 3 -54.70 -4.72 -10.68
C HIS A 3 -54.35 -5.54 -9.43
N LEU A 4 -54.75 -6.82 -9.38
CA LEU A 4 -54.43 -7.71 -8.26
C LEU A 4 -52.94 -8.13 -8.30
N ILE A 5 -52.40 -8.38 -9.49
CA ILE A 5 -50.99 -8.67 -9.71
C ILE A 5 -50.12 -7.44 -9.37
N PHE A 6 -50.55 -6.23 -9.73
CA PHE A 6 -49.85 -4.99 -9.37
C PHE A 6 -49.82 -4.75 -7.85
N PHE A 7 -50.92 -5.00 -7.15
CA PHE A 7 -50.96 -4.90 -5.68
C PHE A 7 -50.10 -5.96 -4.99
N LEU A 8 -50.06 -7.20 -5.51
CA LEU A 8 -49.25 -8.29 -4.96
C LEU A 8 -47.75 -8.02 -5.13
N ILE A 9 -47.33 -7.50 -6.30
CA ILE A 9 -45.94 -7.12 -6.57
C ILE A 9 -45.51 -5.96 -5.66
N SER A 10 -46.35 -4.94 -5.48
CA SER A 10 -46.06 -3.83 -4.56
C SER A 10 -45.95 -4.27 -3.10
N PHE A 11 -46.80 -5.20 -2.63
CA PHE A 11 -46.73 -5.73 -1.27
C PHE A 11 -45.50 -6.61 -1.01
N LEU A 12 -45.07 -7.39 -2.00
CA LEU A 12 -43.85 -8.20 -1.92
C LEU A 12 -42.59 -7.33 -1.84
N SER A 13 -42.53 -6.26 -2.65
CA SER A 13 -41.40 -5.32 -2.63
C SER A 13 -41.27 -4.55 -1.31
N ILE A 14 -42.38 -4.14 -0.69
CA ILE A 14 -42.37 -3.44 0.60
C ILE A 14 -41.90 -4.37 1.74
N ASN A 15 -42.34 -5.63 1.74
CA ASN A 15 -41.89 -6.61 2.74
C ASN A 15 -40.42 -6.99 2.58
N ALA A 16 -39.91 -7.11 1.34
CA ALA A 16 -38.50 -7.34 1.08
C ALA A 16 -37.63 -6.17 1.57
N GLN A 17 -38.01 -4.93 1.26
CA GLN A 17 -37.29 -3.73 1.74
C GLN A 17 -37.30 -3.61 3.27
N ALA A 18 -38.40 -3.96 3.94
CA ALA A 18 -38.47 -3.97 5.39
C ALA A 18 -37.54 -5.04 6.01
N GLN A 19 -37.42 -6.20 5.37
CA GLN A 19 -36.52 -7.26 5.80
C GLN A 19 -35.05 -6.88 5.58
N ASP A 20 -34.71 -6.29 4.43
CA ASP A 20 -33.35 -5.82 4.13
C ASP A 20 -32.90 -4.74 5.11
N ALA A 21 -33.76 -3.76 5.41
CA ALA A 21 -33.47 -2.72 6.39
C ALA A 21 -33.19 -3.31 7.79
N LYS A 22 -33.95 -4.34 8.19
CA LYS A 22 -33.73 -5.05 9.46
C LYS A 22 -32.40 -5.79 9.45
N THR A 23 -32.09 -6.52 8.37
CA THR A 23 -30.81 -7.21 8.20
C THR A 23 -29.63 -6.24 8.30
N ILE A 24 -29.67 -5.13 7.57
CA ILE A 24 -28.62 -4.09 7.60
C ILE A 24 -28.47 -3.51 9.00
N ARG A 25 -29.58 -3.23 9.70
CA ARG A 25 -29.55 -2.76 11.08
C ARG A 25 -28.86 -3.77 12.00
N THR A 26 -29.16 -5.06 11.85
CA THR A 26 -28.51 -6.11 12.63
C THR A 26 -27.01 -6.21 12.33
N ILE A 27 -26.58 -6.13 11.06
CA ILE A 27 -25.15 -6.07 10.69
C ILE A 27 -24.48 -4.91 11.43
N TYR A 28 -25.08 -3.72 11.39
CA TYR A 28 -24.55 -2.54 12.06
C TYR A 28 -24.43 -2.72 13.57
N ASP A 29 -25.49 -3.22 14.22
CA ASP A 29 -25.50 -3.41 15.67
C ASP A 29 -24.48 -4.47 16.10
N LEU A 30 -24.34 -5.58 15.36
CA LEU A 30 -23.33 -6.61 15.62
C LEU A 30 -21.91 -6.09 15.39
N ALA A 31 -21.67 -5.32 14.32
CA ALA A 31 -20.36 -4.71 14.08
C ALA A 31 -19.94 -3.76 15.21
N LEU A 32 -20.89 -3.09 15.87
CA LEU A 32 -20.57 -2.20 17.00
C LEU A 32 -20.44 -2.92 18.35
N THR A 33 -21.04 -4.09 18.51
CA THR A 33 -21.15 -4.76 19.83
C THR A 33 -20.37 -6.06 19.94
N GLN A 34 -20.07 -6.72 18.82
CA GLN A 34 -19.45 -8.04 18.77
C GLN A 34 -18.28 -8.15 17.80
N SER A 35 -17.89 -7.05 17.11
CA SER A 35 -16.75 -7.08 16.19
C SER A 35 -15.42 -7.34 16.92
N GLU A 36 -14.54 -8.12 16.29
CA GLU A 36 -13.18 -8.36 16.76
C GLU A 36 -12.14 -7.49 16.02
N ALA A 37 -12.57 -6.62 15.09
CA ALA A 37 -11.68 -5.87 14.20
C ALA A 37 -10.59 -5.06 14.93
N TYR A 38 -10.94 -4.36 16.01
CA TYR A 38 -9.98 -3.54 16.75
C TYR A 38 -8.90 -4.37 17.45
N GLU A 39 -9.28 -5.51 18.04
CA GLU A 39 -8.31 -6.40 18.69
C GLU A 39 -7.43 -7.10 17.65
N ASN A 40 -8.03 -7.55 16.54
CA ASN A 40 -7.29 -8.10 15.41
C ASN A 40 -6.29 -7.08 14.83
N LEU A 41 -6.70 -5.81 14.72
CA LEU A 41 -5.81 -4.73 14.27
C LEU A 41 -4.71 -4.46 15.29
N ARG A 42 -5.03 -4.47 16.59
CA ARG A 42 -4.04 -4.35 17.66
C ARG A 42 -3.00 -5.46 17.57
N VAL A 43 -3.40 -6.71 17.37
CA VAL A 43 -2.46 -7.85 17.20
C VAL A 43 -1.55 -7.62 15.99
N LEU A 44 -2.11 -7.26 14.82
CA LEU A 44 -1.32 -6.94 13.63
C LEU A 44 -0.29 -5.83 13.91
N CYS A 45 -0.69 -4.77 14.62
CA CYS A 45 0.18 -3.60 14.80
C CYS A 45 1.19 -3.77 15.95
N LYS A 46 0.79 -4.41 17.04
CA LYS A 46 1.55 -4.41 18.30
C LYS A 46 2.25 -5.73 18.60
N ASP A 47 1.69 -6.84 18.14
CA ASP A 47 2.27 -8.16 18.38
C ASP A 47 3.11 -8.61 17.18
N ILE A 48 2.69 -8.25 15.95
CA ILE A 48 3.43 -8.54 14.70
C ILE A 48 4.25 -7.32 14.26
N GLY A 49 3.62 -6.14 14.20
CA GLY A 49 4.25 -4.91 13.77
C GLY A 49 4.33 -4.81 12.24
N HIS A 50 5.45 -4.27 11.77
CA HIS A 50 5.67 -4.13 10.34
C HIS A 50 5.82 -5.48 9.65
N ARG A 51 5.32 -5.59 8.42
CA ARG A 51 5.14 -6.88 7.75
C ARG A 51 5.36 -6.79 6.25
N LEU A 52 6.45 -6.11 5.85
CA LEU A 52 6.86 -6.01 4.45
C LEU A 52 7.02 -7.41 3.84
N SER A 53 6.58 -7.58 2.60
CA SER A 53 6.67 -8.88 1.92
C SER A 53 8.09 -9.45 1.95
N GLY A 54 8.19 -10.77 2.14
CA GLY A 54 9.46 -11.48 2.33
C GLY A 54 10.04 -11.45 3.75
N SER A 55 9.57 -10.55 4.63
CA SER A 55 10.05 -10.45 6.02
C SER A 55 9.46 -11.50 6.97
N GLU A 56 10.06 -11.64 8.16
CA GLU A 56 9.51 -12.46 9.26
C GLU A 56 8.15 -11.95 9.76
N GLY A 57 7.92 -10.64 9.69
CA GLY A 57 6.63 -10.02 10.03
C GLY A 57 5.53 -10.44 9.06
N ALA A 58 5.84 -10.52 7.76
CA ALA A 58 4.90 -11.04 6.75
C ALA A 58 4.59 -12.52 6.96
N ASP A 59 5.59 -13.36 7.26
CA ASP A 59 5.38 -14.77 7.59
C ASP A 59 4.45 -14.93 8.81
N SER A 60 4.71 -14.14 9.85
CA SER A 60 3.89 -14.13 11.08
C SER A 60 2.46 -13.67 10.80
N ALA A 61 2.27 -12.68 9.93
CA ALA A 61 0.97 -12.19 9.50
C ALA A 61 0.17 -13.26 8.74
N VAL A 62 0.81 -14.04 7.86
CA VAL A 62 0.16 -15.17 7.15
C VAL A 62 -0.37 -16.21 8.14
N VAL A 63 0.46 -16.62 9.10
CA VAL A 63 0.06 -17.58 10.15
C VAL A 63 -1.08 -17.01 11.01
N TRP A 64 -0.98 -15.73 11.37
CA TRP A 64 -2.03 -15.04 12.10
C TRP A 64 -3.35 -15.02 11.33
N GLY A 65 -3.34 -14.65 10.05
CA GLY A 65 -4.53 -14.56 9.21
C GLY A 65 -5.21 -15.91 9.06
N GLN A 66 -4.44 -16.98 8.83
CA GLN A 66 -4.97 -18.34 8.75
C GLN A 66 -5.65 -18.76 10.07
N ARG A 67 -5.03 -18.43 11.21
CA ARG A 67 -5.58 -18.72 12.53
C ARG A 67 -6.86 -17.93 12.81
N VAL A 68 -6.91 -16.64 12.47
CA VAL A 68 -8.10 -15.80 12.69
C VAL A 68 -9.27 -16.30 11.85
N LEU A 69 -9.07 -16.52 10.55
CA LEU A 69 -10.10 -17.10 9.68
C LEU A 69 -10.51 -18.50 10.16
N GLY A 70 -9.57 -19.30 10.67
CA GLY A 70 -9.81 -20.64 11.22
C GLY A 70 -10.80 -20.69 12.38
N LYS A 71 -10.94 -19.59 13.14
CA LYS A 71 -11.91 -19.48 14.23
C LYS A 71 -13.34 -19.23 13.76
N LEU A 72 -13.53 -18.81 12.50
CA LEU A 72 -14.83 -18.43 11.96
C LEU A 72 -15.65 -19.62 11.43
N GLU A 73 -15.17 -20.86 11.58
CA GLU A 73 -15.86 -22.09 11.15
C GLU A 73 -16.34 -22.04 9.67
N LEU A 74 -15.49 -21.46 8.81
CA LEU A 74 -15.78 -21.27 7.38
C LEU A 74 -15.82 -22.60 6.62
N ASP A 75 -16.48 -22.62 5.46
CA ASP A 75 -16.55 -23.81 4.59
C ASP A 75 -15.17 -24.20 4.04
N THR A 76 -14.32 -23.21 3.74
CA THR A 76 -12.98 -23.46 3.21
C THR A 76 -12.01 -22.36 3.63
N ILE A 77 -10.79 -22.77 4.01
CA ILE A 77 -9.66 -21.88 4.30
C ILE A 77 -8.41 -22.49 3.68
N TYR A 78 -7.64 -21.69 2.95
CA TYR A 78 -6.40 -22.16 2.33
C TYR A 78 -5.41 -21.02 2.11
N LEU A 79 -4.16 -21.44 1.93
CA LEU A 79 -3.08 -20.56 1.51
C LEU A 79 -2.88 -20.70 0.00
N GLN A 80 -2.81 -19.57 -0.69
CA GLN A 80 -2.41 -19.53 -2.10
C GLN A 80 -0.95 -19.08 -2.17
N GLU A 81 -0.06 -20.02 -2.46
CA GLU A 81 1.37 -19.79 -2.62
C GLU A 81 1.65 -18.74 -3.71
N ILE A 82 2.53 -17.79 -3.39
CA ILE A 82 3.04 -16.75 -4.28
C ILE A 82 4.55 -16.54 -4.06
N THR A 83 5.25 -16.07 -5.08
CA THR A 83 6.66 -15.67 -4.98
C THR A 83 6.77 -14.15 -4.86
N VAL A 84 7.35 -13.66 -3.77
CA VAL A 84 7.43 -12.23 -3.44
C VAL A 84 8.88 -11.76 -3.35
N PRO A 85 9.16 -10.48 -3.64
CA PRO A 85 10.49 -9.91 -3.41
C PRO A 85 10.87 -9.96 -1.93
N HIS A 86 12.16 -10.13 -1.66
CA HIS A 86 12.72 -10.01 -0.31
C HIS A 86 13.77 -8.90 -0.28
N TRP A 87 13.38 -7.77 0.29
CA TRP A 87 14.22 -6.61 0.48
C TRP A 87 14.20 -6.18 1.95
N GLU A 88 15.37 -5.87 2.48
CA GLU A 88 15.54 -5.38 3.85
C GLU A 88 16.16 -3.99 3.81
N ARG A 89 15.54 -3.02 4.48
CA ARG A 89 16.08 -1.67 4.64
C ARG A 89 17.38 -1.62 5.45
N GLY A 90 17.45 -2.47 6.48
CA GLY A 90 18.54 -2.48 7.43
C GLY A 90 18.39 -1.41 8.52
N ARG A 91 19.52 -0.81 8.94
CA ARG A 91 19.55 0.17 10.04
C ARG A 91 19.06 1.54 9.56
N LYS A 92 18.67 2.40 10.52
CA LYS A 92 18.31 3.79 10.25
C LYS A 92 19.38 4.50 9.41
N GLU A 93 18.93 5.07 8.30
CA GLU A 93 19.73 5.81 7.34
C GLU A 93 20.28 7.09 7.94
N LYS A 94 21.32 7.65 7.31
CA LYS A 94 21.92 8.91 7.74
C LYS A 94 22.05 9.84 6.56
N ALA A 95 21.55 11.06 6.72
CA ALA A 95 21.78 12.16 5.79
C ALA A 95 22.23 13.40 6.55
N TYR A 96 23.20 14.12 5.99
CA TYR A 96 23.61 15.42 6.49
C TYR A 96 24.29 16.25 5.40
N PHE A 97 24.35 17.55 5.63
CA PHE A 97 25.18 18.49 4.87
C PHE A 97 25.88 19.47 5.83
N TYR A 98 26.82 20.23 5.31
CA TYR A 98 27.49 21.30 6.05
C TYR A 98 27.06 22.66 5.49
N ASN A 99 26.84 23.63 6.38
CA ASN A 99 26.75 25.05 6.06
C ASN A 99 27.63 25.85 7.03
N GLU A 100 27.57 27.18 6.98
CA GLU A 100 28.34 28.07 7.87
C GLU A 100 28.07 27.83 9.36
N LYS A 101 26.91 27.28 9.72
CA LYS A 101 26.53 26.94 11.11
C LYS A 101 27.04 25.56 11.54
N GLY A 102 27.72 24.83 10.67
CA GLY A 102 28.27 23.51 10.94
C GLY A 102 27.44 22.38 10.30
N LYS A 103 27.39 21.24 10.99
CA LYS A 103 26.75 20.02 10.50
C LYS A 103 25.24 20.04 10.74
N ASN A 104 24.45 19.80 9.70
CA ASN A 104 22.99 19.76 9.78
C ASN A 104 22.50 18.36 9.40
N MET A 105 21.79 17.72 10.32
CA MET A 105 21.21 16.38 10.11
C MET A 105 19.86 16.50 9.41
N LEU A 106 19.53 15.50 8.59
CA LEU A 106 18.23 15.40 7.92
C LEU A 106 17.56 14.07 8.28
N ASP A 107 16.25 14.11 8.50
CA ASP A 107 15.44 12.92 8.67
C ASP A 107 15.10 12.31 7.31
N VAL A 108 15.67 11.13 7.05
CA VAL A 108 15.56 10.40 5.79
C VAL A 108 15.25 8.92 6.03
N CYS A 109 14.70 8.29 5.01
CA CYS A 109 14.60 6.83 4.90
C CYS A 109 14.89 6.41 3.47
N ALA A 110 15.30 5.16 3.23
CA ALA A 110 15.45 4.64 1.87
C ALA A 110 14.09 4.50 1.16
N LEU A 111 14.07 4.54 -0.17
CA LEU A 111 12.91 4.09 -0.93
C LEU A 111 12.88 2.55 -0.99
N GLY A 112 11.69 1.97 -1.07
CA GLY A 112 11.49 0.54 -1.11
C GLY A 112 12.09 -0.08 -2.37
N GLY A 113 13.00 -1.05 -2.21
CA GLY A 113 13.74 -1.66 -3.30
C GLY A 113 15.08 -0.97 -3.64
N SER A 114 15.38 0.17 -2.99
CA SER A 114 16.63 0.92 -3.19
C SER A 114 17.87 0.08 -2.85
N ILE A 115 18.96 0.25 -3.61
CA ILE A 115 20.26 -0.34 -3.27
C ILE A 115 20.93 0.39 -2.10
N SER A 116 21.90 -0.26 -1.44
CA SER A 116 22.74 0.41 -0.44
C SER A 116 23.69 1.44 -1.07
N THR A 117 24.15 2.42 -0.29
CA THR A 117 25.23 3.35 -0.67
C THR A 117 26.64 2.72 -0.68
N GLY A 118 26.73 1.40 -0.88
CA GLY A 118 27.91 0.61 -0.53
C GLY A 118 27.90 0.32 0.97
N MET A 119 27.92 -0.96 1.35
CA MET A 119 27.68 -1.38 2.74
C MET A 119 28.55 -0.60 3.73
N ASN A 120 27.90 0.14 4.63
CA ASN A 120 28.53 1.01 5.63
C ASN A 120 29.31 2.24 5.09
N GLN A 121 29.12 2.65 3.85
CA GLN A 121 29.78 3.82 3.25
C GLN A 121 28.81 5.00 3.06
N PHE A 122 29.35 6.21 3.15
CA PHE A 122 28.64 7.41 2.74
C PHE A 122 28.89 7.64 1.25
N ILE A 123 27.82 7.92 0.51
CA ILE A 123 27.93 8.56 -0.80
C ILE A 123 27.87 10.08 -0.60
N LYS A 124 28.70 10.80 -1.35
CA LYS A 124 28.80 12.27 -1.28
C LYS A 124 28.68 12.84 -2.68
N GLY A 125 27.93 13.92 -2.83
CA GLY A 125 27.83 14.63 -4.09
C GLY A 125 27.17 15.98 -3.93
N ASP A 126 27.46 16.87 -4.88
CA ASP A 126 26.75 18.13 -5.01
C ASP A 126 25.26 17.88 -5.19
N LEU A 127 24.44 18.67 -4.51
CA LEU A 127 23.00 18.61 -4.61
C LEU A 127 22.48 19.42 -5.80
N LEU A 128 21.49 18.89 -6.51
CA LEU A 128 20.71 19.61 -7.52
C LEU A 128 19.22 19.53 -7.15
N ASP A 129 18.64 20.66 -6.69
CA ASP A 129 17.20 20.80 -6.38
C ASP A 129 16.41 20.99 -7.68
N VAL A 130 15.46 20.08 -7.94
CA VAL A 130 14.61 20.05 -9.13
C VAL A 130 13.15 19.79 -8.74
N LYS A 131 12.21 20.17 -9.61
CA LYS A 131 10.76 20.03 -9.38
C LYS A 131 10.10 18.92 -10.19
N SER A 132 10.80 18.26 -11.12
CA SER A 132 10.22 17.17 -11.89
C SER A 132 11.27 16.27 -12.54
N LEU A 133 10.81 15.11 -13.02
CA LEU A 133 11.61 14.24 -13.89
C LEU A 133 11.96 14.97 -15.21
N ASP A 134 11.00 15.71 -15.78
CA ASP A 134 11.20 16.48 -17.02
C ASP A 134 12.33 17.51 -16.88
N GLU A 135 12.46 18.14 -15.71
CA GLU A 135 13.55 19.08 -15.47
C GLU A 135 14.91 18.37 -15.57
N VAL A 136 15.07 17.21 -14.93
CA VAL A 136 16.30 16.41 -15.02
C VAL A 136 16.58 15.94 -16.44
N ASN A 137 15.53 15.49 -17.14
CA ASN A 137 15.66 14.97 -18.51
C ASN A 137 16.10 16.05 -19.51
N ASN A 138 15.65 17.29 -19.30
CA ASN A 138 15.98 18.43 -20.16
C ASN A 138 17.31 19.13 -19.81
N LEU A 139 17.91 18.81 -18.65
CA LEU A 139 19.23 19.33 -18.31
C LEU A 139 20.34 18.64 -19.13
N PRO A 140 21.40 19.37 -19.50
CA PRO A 140 22.62 18.77 -20.02
C PRO A 140 23.20 17.75 -19.03
N ASP A 141 23.63 16.59 -19.52
CA ASP A 141 24.19 15.52 -18.69
C ASP A 141 25.37 16.00 -17.84
N SER A 142 26.14 16.99 -18.31
CA SER A 142 27.25 17.61 -17.57
C SER A 142 26.81 18.31 -16.27
N LEU A 143 25.54 18.71 -16.15
CA LEU A 143 24.99 19.32 -14.93
C LEU A 143 24.45 18.27 -13.96
N VAL A 144 24.16 17.05 -14.40
CA VAL A 144 23.58 15.97 -13.58
C VAL A 144 24.63 14.95 -13.14
N LYS A 145 25.59 14.67 -14.02
CA LYS A 145 26.60 13.63 -13.80
C LYS A 145 27.37 13.85 -12.50
N GLY A 146 27.43 12.81 -11.66
CA GLY A 146 28.12 12.86 -10.37
C GLY A 146 27.36 13.55 -9.24
N LYS A 147 26.15 14.07 -9.50
CA LYS A 147 25.36 14.80 -8.50
C LYS A 147 24.32 13.93 -7.81
N ILE A 148 23.83 14.43 -6.68
CA ILE A 148 22.67 13.91 -5.98
C ILE A 148 21.46 14.75 -6.39
N ILE A 149 20.44 14.12 -6.96
CA ILE A 149 19.23 14.80 -7.39
C ILE A 149 18.23 14.88 -6.24
N PHE A 150 17.80 16.10 -5.92
CA PHE A 150 16.75 16.36 -4.96
C PHE A 150 15.44 16.70 -5.67
N TYR A 151 14.55 15.71 -5.79
CA TYR A 151 13.21 15.92 -6.32
C TYR A 151 12.31 16.55 -5.25
N ASN A 152 12.07 17.84 -5.37
CA ASN A 152 11.36 18.65 -4.39
C ASN A 152 10.04 19.21 -4.94
N ARG A 153 9.24 18.37 -5.60
CA ARG A 153 7.86 18.69 -5.94
C ARG A 153 6.94 18.39 -4.74
N PRO A 154 6.24 19.39 -4.19
CA PRO A 154 5.25 19.16 -3.15
C PRO A 154 3.99 18.52 -3.71
N MET A 155 3.29 17.73 -2.87
CA MET A 155 1.88 17.41 -3.13
C MET A 155 1.06 18.69 -3.19
N ASP A 156 0.15 18.80 -4.15
CA ASP A 156 -0.69 19.99 -4.32
C ASP A 156 -1.85 19.99 -3.29
N PRO A 157 -1.85 20.87 -2.27
CA PRO A 157 -2.90 20.92 -1.26
C PRO A 157 -4.23 21.46 -1.81
N LYS A 158 -4.28 21.99 -3.04
CA LYS A 158 -5.50 22.51 -3.67
C LYS A 158 -6.40 21.39 -4.19
N LYS A 159 -5.89 20.17 -4.30
CA LYS A 159 -6.66 19.00 -4.77
C LYS A 159 -7.41 18.36 -3.61
N ILE A 160 -8.74 18.44 -3.65
CA ILE A 160 -9.64 17.86 -2.65
C ILE A 160 -9.45 16.34 -2.54
N SER A 161 -9.25 15.66 -3.67
CA SER A 161 -8.93 14.23 -3.69
C SER A 161 -7.45 14.03 -3.37
N THR A 162 -7.17 13.47 -2.19
CA THR A 162 -5.80 13.19 -1.72
C THR A 162 -5.01 12.32 -2.70
N PHE A 163 -5.66 11.33 -3.32
CA PHE A 163 -5.01 10.48 -4.34
C PHE A 163 -4.70 11.23 -5.64
N SER A 164 -5.48 12.26 -6.00
CA SER A 164 -5.13 13.12 -7.13
C SER A 164 -3.91 13.99 -6.82
N ALA A 165 -3.76 14.44 -5.57
CA ALA A 165 -2.57 15.17 -5.12
C ALA A 165 -1.33 14.28 -5.11
N TYR A 166 -1.46 13.08 -4.54
CA TYR A 166 -0.41 12.07 -4.47
C TYR A 166 0.03 11.64 -5.88
N GLY A 167 -0.93 11.32 -6.75
CA GLY A 167 -0.69 10.88 -8.12
C GLY A 167 0.01 11.92 -9.00
N SER A 168 -0.03 13.21 -8.65
CA SER A 168 0.69 14.25 -9.41
C SER A 168 2.19 14.40 -9.10
N CYS A 169 2.69 13.70 -8.08
CA CYS A 169 4.11 13.80 -7.73
C CYS A 169 4.80 12.48 -7.38
N VAL A 170 4.04 11.39 -7.17
CA VAL A 170 4.59 10.08 -6.80
C VAL A 170 5.54 9.48 -7.84
N ASP A 171 5.46 9.89 -9.10
CA ASP A 171 6.41 9.53 -10.17
C ASP A 171 7.86 9.86 -9.80
N GLN A 172 8.11 10.91 -9.02
CA GLN A 172 9.46 11.23 -8.55
C GLN A 172 10.00 10.17 -7.58
N ARG A 173 9.12 9.52 -6.81
CA ARG A 173 9.49 8.40 -5.93
C ARG A 173 9.69 7.13 -6.76
N TYR A 174 8.76 6.86 -7.69
CA TYR A 174 8.75 5.60 -8.44
C TYR A 174 9.87 5.51 -9.47
N SER A 175 10.01 6.54 -10.32
CA SER A 175 10.94 6.55 -11.47
C SER A 175 12.12 7.50 -11.31
N GLY A 176 12.19 8.30 -10.25
CA GLY A 176 13.24 9.32 -10.10
C GLY A 176 14.66 8.77 -10.13
N ALA A 177 14.90 7.59 -9.56
CA ALA A 177 16.20 6.94 -9.61
C ALA A 177 16.61 6.56 -11.05
N ILE A 178 15.67 6.06 -11.85
CA ILE A 178 15.91 5.67 -13.25
C ILE A 178 16.30 6.89 -14.08
N GLU A 179 15.48 7.94 -14.03
CA GLU A 179 15.66 9.12 -14.88
C GLU A 179 16.93 9.90 -14.51
N ALA A 180 17.24 9.99 -13.22
CA ALA A 180 18.50 10.59 -12.76
C ALA A 180 19.72 9.74 -13.15
N ALA A 181 19.64 8.41 -13.05
CA ALA A 181 20.73 7.50 -13.41
C ALA A 181 21.05 7.52 -14.91
N LYS A 182 20.03 7.62 -15.79
CA LYS A 182 20.22 7.80 -17.25
C LYS A 182 21.10 9.01 -17.58
N LYS A 183 21.12 10.02 -16.70
CA LYS A 183 21.92 11.25 -16.80
C LYS A 183 23.23 11.21 -16.01
N GLY A 184 23.55 10.08 -15.36
CA GLY A 184 24.77 9.87 -14.59
C GLY A 184 24.76 10.42 -13.17
N ALA A 185 23.58 10.72 -12.60
CA ALA A 185 23.47 11.01 -11.17
C ALA A 185 23.95 9.82 -10.33
N ILE A 186 24.35 10.07 -9.08
CA ILE A 186 24.91 9.02 -8.21
C ILE A 186 23.97 8.61 -7.08
N ALA A 187 22.96 9.43 -6.77
CA ALA A 187 21.88 9.11 -5.84
C ALA A 187 20.70 10.06 -6.06
N VAL A 188 19.54 9.69 -5.51
CA VAL A 188 18.37 10.57 -5.44
C VAL A 188 17.85 10.70 -4.02
N ILE A 189 17.31 11.87 -3.70
CA ILE A 189 16.54 12.13 -2.50
C ILE A 189 15.24 12.81 -2.89
N VAL A 190 14.10 12.33 -2.38
CA VAL A 190 12.78 12.81 -2.80
C VAL A 190 12.03 13.41 -1.62
N ARG A 191 11.36 14.54 -1.83
CA ARG A 191 10.40 15.07 -0.87
C ARG A 191 9.32 14.01 -0.63
N SER A 192 9.01 13.78 0.64
CA SER A 192 7.92 12.87 1.04
C SER A 192 6.58 13.28 0.45
N MET A 193 5.80 12.27 0.05
CA MET A 193 4.44 12.45 -0.46
C MET A 193 3.49 12.72 0.71
N ASN A 194 3.52 13.95 1.21
CA ASN A 194 2.66 14.41 2.28
C ASN A 194 2.31 15.90 2.11
N VAL A 195 1.12 16.29 2.53
CA VAL A 195 0.71 17.69 2.66
C VAL A 195 0.98 18.25 4.05
N ARG A 196 1.08 17.37 5.06
CA ARG A 196 1.45 17.76 6.42
C ARG A 196 2.93 18.12 6.46
N GLN A 197 3.24 19.13 7.26
CA GLN A 197 4.60 19.51 7.61
C GLN A 197 5.05 18.77 8.86
N ASP A 198 5.96 17.81 8.67
CA ASP A 198 6.52 16.99 9.76
C ASP A 198 7.92 16.46 9.41
N ASP A 199 8.51 15.75 10.37
CA ASP A 199 9.85 15.18 10.32
C ASP A 199 9.85 13.68 9.97
N PHE A 200 8.74 13.15 9.43
CA PHE A 200 8.60 11.72 9.11
C PHE A 200 8.81 11.49 7.61
N PRO A 201 9.96 10.94 7.19
CA PRO A 201 10.20 10.62 5.79
C PRO A 201 9.34 9.43 5.34
N HIS A 202 8.63 9.57 4.23
CA HIS A 202 7.74 8.55 3.68
C HIS A 202 8.48 7.68 2.67
N THR A 203 8.58 6.39 2.98
CA THR A 203 9.08 5.40 2.02
C THR A 203 8.02 5.08 0.96
N GLY A 204 8.24 4.01 0.21
CA GLY A 204 7.34 3.53 -0.82
C GLY A 204 8.12 2.96 -1.98
N SER A 205 7.41 2.24 -2.84
CA SER A 205 8.04 1.55 -3.96
C SER A 205 8.69 2.49 -4.95
N MET A 206 9.84 2.03 -5.44
CA MET A 206 10.57 2.56 -6.59
C MET A 206 10.91 1.43 -7.55
N ALA A 207 11.29 1.79 -8.78
CA ALA A 207 11.72 0.84 -9.79
C ALA A 207 13.15 1.12 -10.25
N TYR A 208 13.86 0.06 -10.64
CA TYR A 208 15.04 0.14 -11.49
C TYR A 208 14.69 -0.36 -12.90
N GLU A 209 15.53 -0.03 -13.87
CA GLU A 209 15.37 -0.40 -15.28
C GLU A 209 16.61 -1.17 -15.74
N ASP A 210 16.40 -2.29 -16.44
CA ASP A 210 17.50 -3.08 -17.00
C ASP A 210 18.33 -2.24 -17.98
N GLY A 211 19.65 -2.28 -17.85
CA GLY A 211 20.57 -1.47 -18.67
C GLY A 211 20.79 -0.04 -18.17
N VAL A 212 20.14 0.37 -17.07
CA VAL A 212 20.40 1.62 -16.36
C VAL A 212 21.06 1.32 -15.02
N ASP A 213 22.12 2.07 -14.68
CA ASP A 213 22.81 1.89 -13.41
C ASP A 213 21.85 2.12 -12.23
N SER A 214 21.79 1.17 -11.30
CA SER A 214 21.02 1.33 -10.07
C SER A 214 21.74 2.30 -9.13
N ILE A 215 21.05 3.34 -8.69
CA ILE A 215 21.57 4.34 -7.74
C ILE A 215 20.77 4.35 -6.43
N PRO A 216 21.40 4.62 -5.27
CA PRO A 216 20.69 4.74 -4.00
C PRO A 216 19.63 5.84 -4.04
N ALA A 217 18.44 5.49 -3.55
CA ALA A 217 17.29 6.38 -3.49
C ALA A 217 16.76 6.52 -2.06
N PHE A 218 16.46 7.75 -1.67
CA PHE A 218 15.99 8.14 -0.33
C PHE A 218 14.75 9.02 -0.43
N ALA A 219 13.94 9.04 0.63
CA ALA A 219 12.99 10.09 0.92
C ALA A 219 13.49 10.97 2.07
N ILE A 220 13.12 12.25 2.04
CA ILE A 220 13.33 13.23 3.11
C ILE A 220 11.97 13.70 3.63
N SER A 221 11.88 13.98 4.93
CA SER A 221 10.69 14.58 5.54
C SER A 221 10.33 15.91 4.87
N THR A 222 9.08 16.37 5.01
CA THR A 222 8.67 17.62 4.35
C THR A 222 9.34 18.84 4.98
N ASN A 223 9.50 18.87 6.32
CA ASN A 223 10.28 19.91 7.01
C ASN A 223 11.75 19.86 6.57
N GLY A 224 12.33 18.66 6.45
CA GLY A 224 13.69 18.46 5.98
C GLY A 224 13.88 18.92 4.54
N ALA A 225 12.89 18.69 3.67
CA ALA A 225 12.88 19.13 2.28
C ALA A 225 12.88 20.66 2.17
N ASP A 226 12.00 21.31 2.94
CA ASP A 226 11.91 22.78 2.98
C ASP A 226 13.22 23.36 3.53
N TYR A 227 13.73 22.83 4.63
CA TYR A 227 15.00 23.23 5.22
C TYR A 227 16.18 23.05 4.26
N LEU A 228 16.27 21.92 3.56
CA LEU A 228 17.34 21.68 2.60
C LEU A 228 17.28 22.68 1.43
N SER A 229 16.09 22.92 0.88
CA SER A 229 15.87 23.85 -0.24
C SER A 229 16.20 25.31 0.13
N GLU A 230 15.83 25.74 1.34
CA GLU A 230 16.20 27.06 1.88
C GLU A 230 17.73 27.21 1.98
N ASN A 231 18.44 26.17 2.42
CA ASN A 231 19.90 26.21 2.52
C ASN A 231 20.57 26.24 1.13
N VAL A 232 20.04 25.52 0.14
CA VAL A 232 20.53 25.60 -1.25
C VAL A 232 20.37 27.02 -1.78
N THR A 233 19.19 27.63 -1.56
CA THR A 233 18.91 29.00 -2.00
C THR A 233 19.84 30.01 -1.33
N LYS A 234 20.13 29.83 -0.04
CA LYS A 234 20.91 30.79 0.74
C LYS A 234 22.42 30.68 0.50
N TYR A 235 22.96 29.47 0.45
CA TYR A 235 24.41 29.23 0.44
C TYR A 235 24.93 28.73 -0.92
N GLY A 236 24.05 28.44 -1.88
CA GLY A 236 24.42 27.90 -3.18
C GLY A 236 24.64 26.39 -3.14
N ASN A 237 25.67 25.91 -3.83
CA ASN A 237 25.96 24.47 -3.94
C ASN A 237 26.24 23.86 -2.56
N LEU A 238 25.44 22.86 -2.19
CA LEU A 238 25.63 22.05 -1.00
C LEU A 238 26.10 20.65 -1.41
N GLU A 239 27.06 20.10 -0.67
CA GLU A 239 27.41 18.68 -0.75
C GLU A 239 26.57 17.88 0.25
N LEU A 240 25.78 16.93 -0.26
CA LEU A 240 24.96 16.06 0.57
C LEU A 240 25.69 14.74 0.82
N ASN A 241 25.64 14.26 2.06
CA ASN A 241 26.21 12.99 2.49
C ASN A 241 25.07 12.04 2.84
N LEU A 242 24.95 10.91 2.12
CA LEU A 242 23.87 9.91 2.30
C LEU A 242 24.43 8.54 2.66
N LYS A 243 23.73 7.80 3.51
CA LYS A 243 24.08 6.43 3.89
C LYS A 243 22.85 5.57 4.12
N SER A 244 22.77 4.44 3.42
CA SER A 244 21.77 3.39 3.61
C SER A 244 22.41 2.02 3.83
N PHE A 245 21.59 1.06 4.25
CA PHE A 245 22.01 -0.30 4.61
C PHE A 245 21.21 -1.37 3.87
N CYS A 246 20.50 -0.97 2.81
CA CYS A 246 19.53 -1.79 2.11
C CYS A 246 20.17 -3.04 1.53
N LYS A 247 19.43 -4.15 1.53
CA LYS A 247 19.88 -5.42 0.98
C LYS A 247 18.73 -6.14 0.30
N SER A 248 18.99 -6.57 -0.92
CA SER A 248 18.10 -7.45 -1.67
C SER A 248 18.56 -8.89 -1.51
N TYR A 249 17.60 -9.78 -1.39
CA TYR A 249 17.78 -11.22 -1.33
C TYR A 249 17.05 -11.86 -2.52
N PRO A 250 17.31 -13.14 -2.84
CA PRO A 250 16.45 -13.88 -3.75
C PRO A 250 14.99 -13.80 -3.29
N ASP A 251 14.08 -13.80 -4.26
CA ASP A 251 12.65 -13.86 -3.98
C ASP A 251 12.32 -15.04 -3.05
N LYS A 252 11.30 -14.84 -2.22
CA LYS A 252 10.87 -15.77 -1.18
C LYS A 252 9.43 -16.22 -1.44
N ILE A 253 9.11 -17.44 -1.03
CA ILE A 253 7.73 -17.91 -1.02
C ILE A 253 6.95 -17.24 0.12
N SER A 254 5.75 -16.77 -0.20
CA SER A 254 4.76 -16.27 0.74
C SER A 254 3.36 -16.69 0.28
N HIS A 255 2.31 -16.16 0.90
CA HIS A 255 0.94 -16.61 0.63
C HIS A 255 -0.08 -15.48 0.70
N ASN A 256 -1.05 -15.52 -0.20
CA ASN A 256 -2.37 -14.94 0.09
C ASN A 256 -3.09 -15.89 1.07
N VAL A 257 -3.81 -15.33 2.04
CA VAL A 257 -4.65 -16.12 2.96
C VAL A 257 -6.11 -15.97 2.54
N ILE A 258 -6.79 -17.09 2.28
CA ILE A 258 -8.13 -17.08 1.70
C ILE A 258 -9.11 -17.85 2.61
N GLY A 259 -10.27 -17.24 2.86
CA GLY A 259 -11.40 -17.85 3.57
C GLY A 259 -12.70 -17.69 2.78
N GLU A 260 -13.57 -18.69 2.80
CA GLU A 260 -14.78 -18.73 1.97
C GLU A 260 -16.01 -19.20 2.77
N ILE A 261 -17.14 -18.49 2.58
CA ILE A 261 -18.48 -19.01 2.84
C ILE A 261 -19.08 -19.42 1.49
N LYS A 262 -19.48 -20.68 1.37
CA LYS A 262 -19.99 -21.26 0.13
C LYS A 262 -21.41 -20.78 -0.16
N GLY A 263 -21.65 -20.38 -1.41
CA GLY A 263 -22.95 -20.02 -1.92
C GLY A 263 -23.94 -21.20 -1.89
N SER A 264 -25.17 -20.93 -1.46
CA SER A 264 -26.25 -21.91 -1.40
C SER A 264 -26.87 -22.24 -2.76
N GLU A 265 -26.90 -21.28 -3.68
CA GLU A 265 -27.50 -21.43 -5.02
C GLU A 265 -26.42 -21.46 -6.12
N PHE A 266 -25.42 -20.60 -5.98
CA PHE A 266 -24.34 -20.38 -6.97
C PHE A 266 -22.97 -20.53 -6.28
N PRO A 267 -22.57 -21.76 -5.91
CA PRO A 267 -21.33 -22.00 -5.16
C PRO A 267 -20.05 -21.65 -5.95
N ASP A 268 -20.14 -21.59 -7.28
CA ASP A 268 -19.00 -21.31 -8.16
C ASP A 268 -19.00 -19.86 -8.70
N GLU A 269 -19.84 -19.00 -8.13
CA GLU A 269 -19.87 -17.56 -8.40
C GLU A 269 -19.42 -16.79 -7.16
N TYR A 270 -18.40 -15.95 -7.31
CA TYR A 270 -17.70 -15.33 -6.20
C TYR A 270 -17.94 -13.82 -6.12
N ILE A 271 -18.21 -13.36 -4.90
CA ILE A 271 -18.00 -11.96 -4.50
C ILE A 271 -16.73 -11.96 -3.64
N THR A 272 -15.68 -11.33 -4.15
CA THR A 272 -14.40 -11.25 -3.45
C THR A 272 -14.32 -9.96 -2.65
N VAL A 273 -13.91 -10.04 -1.40
CA VAL A 273 -13.59 -8.88 -0.54
C VAL A 273 -12.15 -9.02 -0.05
N GLY A 274 -11.37 -7.95 -0.04
CA GLY A 274 -9.99 -8.03 0.41
C GLY A 274 -9.39 -6.74 0.95
N GLY A 275 -8.22 -6.94 1.52
CA GLY A 275 -7.24 -5.94 1.92
C GLY A 275 -5.86 -6.60 1.90
N HIS A 276 -4.79 -5.82 1.91
CA HIS A 276 -3.45 -6.37 1.83
C HIS A 276 -2.79 -6.52 3.21
N LEU A 277 -2.23 -7.71 3.41
CA LEU A 277 -1.67 -8.19 4.65
C LEU A 277 -0.25 -7.68 4.87
N ASP A 278 0.50 -7.34 3.82
CA ASP A 278 1.79 -6.68 3.99
C ASP A 278 1.64 -5.20 4.35
N SER A 279 2.75 -4.59 4.76
CA SER A 279 2.86 -3.14 4.99
C SER A 279 4.31 -2.71 4.79
N TRP A 280 4.56 -1.41 4.60
CA TRP A 280 5.91 -0.89 4.79
C TRP A 280 6.47 -1.11 6.20
N ASP A 281 7.80 -1.00 6.29
CA ASP A 281 8.65 -1.31 7.43
C ASP A 281 8.97 -0.13 8.36
N MET A 282 8.47 1.06 8.04
CA MET A 282 8.68 2.28 8.83
C MET A 282 7.64 2.47 9.96
N GLY A 283 6.48 1.83 9.85
CA GLY A 283 5.39 1.90 10.81
C GLY A 283 4.79 0.53 11.05
N GLU A 284 3.61 0.46 11.65
CA GLU A 284 2.97 -0.81 12.02
C GLU A 284 1.85 -1.23 11.02
N GLY A 285 1.71 -0.52 9.89
CA GLY A 285 0.74 -0.84 8.86
C GLY A 285 -0.72 -0.79 9.33
N ALA A 286 -1.07 0.10 10.26
CA ALA A 286 -2.42 0.12 10.83
C ALA A 286 -3.49 0.57 9.82
N HIS A 287 -3.22 1.67 9.11
CA HIS A 287 -4.12 2.19 8.08
C HIS A 287 -3.90 1.53 6.71
N ASP A 288 -2.68 1.06 6.47
CA ASP A 288 -2.18 0.62 5.18
C ASP A 288 -1.43 -0.71 5.40
N ASP A 289 -2.11 -1.86 5.33
CA ASP A 289 -3.57 -2.01 5.22
C ASP A 289 -4.17 -2.97 6.29
N GLY A 290 -3.70 -2.81 7.53
CA GLY A 290 -4.25 -3.57 8.65
C GLY A 290 -5.76 -3.34 8.82
N ALA A 291 -6.22 -2.12 8.55
CA ALA A 291 -7.63 -1.75 8.61
C ALA A 291 -8.48 -2.51 7.57
N GLY A 292 -8.05 -2.56 6.30
CA GLY A 292 -8.75 -3.29 5.24
C GLY A 292 -8.76 -4.79 5.46
N VAL A 293 -7.65 -5.35 5.95
CA VAL A 293 -7.55 -6.75 6.35
C VAL A 293 -8.61 -7.11 7.41
N VAL A 294 -8.69 -6.36 8.51
CA VAL A 294 -9.65 -6.69 9.57
C VAL A 294 -11.09 -6.42 9.16
N GLN A 295 -11.35 -5.38 8.37
CA GLN A 295 -12.68 -5.12 7.80
C GLN A 295 -13.13 -6.28 6.90
N SER A 296 -12.23 -6.84 6.10
CA SER A 296 -12.52 -7.97 5.23
C SER A 296 -12.85 -9.22 6.05
N ILE A 297 -12.08 -9.53 7.09
CA ILE A 297 -12.36 -10.65 8.01
C ILE A 297 -13.75 -10.50 8.65
N GLU A 298 -14.13 -9.28 9.05
CA GLU A 298 -15.44 -9.02 9.66
C GLU A 298 -16.62 -9.31 8.73
N VAL A 299 -16.44 -9.23 7.40
CA VAL A 299 -17.51 -9.62 6.46
C VAL A 299 -17.92 -11.07 6.70
N LEU A 300 -16.97 -11.99 6.82
CA LEU A 300 -17.29 -13.40 7.07
C LEU A 300 -17.77 -13.62 8.51
N HIS A 301 -17.15 -12.95 9.49
CA HIS A 301 -17.53 -13.06 10.90
C HIS A 301 -19.00 -12.66 11.13
N LEU A 302 -19.41 -11.49 10.61
CA LEU A 302 -20.78 -10.98 10.78
C LEU A 302 -21.81 -11.84 10.05
N LEU A 303 -21.50 -12.33 8.84
CA LEU A 303 -22.38 -13.27 8.14
C LEU A 303 -22.58 -14.56 8.93
N ASN A 304 -21.51 -15.07 9.55
CA ASN A 304 -21.59 -16.26 10.39
C ASN A 304 -22.41 -16.02 11.68
N LEU A 305 -22.17 -14.92 12.40
CA LEU A 305 -22.96 -14.55 13.60
C LEU A 305 -24.47 -14.45 13.30
N MET A 306 -24.82 -14.00 12.10
CA MET A 306 -26.21 -13.88 11.67
C MET A 306 -26.77 -15.18 11.09
N ASN A 307 -25.96 -16.23 10.97
CA ASN A 307 -26.29 -17.49 10.29
C ASN A 307 -26.84 -17.24 8.87
N ILE A 308 -26.28 -16.26 8.17
CA ILE A 308 -26.66 -15.93 6.79
C ILE A 308 -25.95 -16.91 5.85
N LYS A 309 -26.74 -17.63 5.04
CA LYS A 309 -26.23 -18.41 3.91
C LYS A 309 -26.41 -17.61 2.62
N PRO A 310 -25.33 -17.03 2.04
CA PRO A 310 -25.44 -16.24 0.83
C PRO A 310 -25.81 -17.14 -0.37
N LYS A 311 -26.40 -16.55 -1.41
CA LYS A 311 -26.69 -17.27 -2.67
C LYS A 311 -25.42 -17.56 -3.45
N HIS A 312 -24.54 -16.57 -3.55
CA HIS A 312 -23.21 -16.65 -4.16
C HIS A 312 -22.15 -16.89 -3.08
N SER A 313 -21.00 -17.43 -3.45
CA SER A 313 -19.88 -17.60 -2.52
C SER A 313 -19.27 -16.25 -2.15
N ILE A 314 -19.02 -16.02 -0.86
CA ILE A 314 -18.29 -14.86 -0.37
C ILE A 314 -16.88 -15.31 -0.04
N ARG A 315 -15.90 -14.70 -0.70
CA ARG A 315 -14.48 -15.03 -0.52
C ARG A 315 -13.75 -13.81 0.04
N VAL A 316 -13.08 -13.99 1.17
CA VAL A 316 -12.13 -13.02 1.69
C VAL A 316 -10.72 -13.40 1.30
N VAL A 317 -9.98 -12.45 0.76
CA VAL A 317 -8.57 -12.61 0.43
C VAL A 317 -7.75 -11.58 1.18
N LEU A 318 -6.82 -12.06 2.01
CA LEU A 318 -5.78 -11.24 2.60
C LEU A 318 -4.59 -11.31 1.64
N PHE A 319 -4.46 -10.29 0.79
CA PHE A 319 -3.45 -10.26 -0.27
C PHE A 319 -2.06 -10.03 0.30
N MET A 320 -1.04 -10.58 -0.32
CA MET A 320 0.35 -10.35 0.09
C MET A 320 1.11 -9.68 -1.05
N ASN A 321 2.05 -8.80 -0.70
CA ASN A 321 2.91 -8.06 -1.63
C ASN A 321 2.14 -7.05 -2.49
N GLU A 322 1.21 -6.28 -1.92
CA GLU A 322 0.67 -5.09 -2.59
C GLU A 322 1.78 -4.04 -2.75
N GLU A 323 2.41 -3.70 -1.63
CA GLU A 323 3.22 -2.50 -1.42
C GLU A 323 4.38 -2.36 -2.41
N ASN A 324 5.00 -3.50 -2.72
CA ASN A 324 6.20 -3.60 -3.55
C ASN A 324 6.08 -4.56 -4.73
N GLY A 325 4.90 -4.59 -5.37
CA GLY A 325 4.77 -5.15 -6.72
C GLY A 325 3.39 -5.69 -7.11
N ASN A 326 2.45 -5.70 -6.17
CA ASN A 326 1.13 -6.31 -6.27
C ASN A 326 1.16 -7.73 -6.87
N ARG A 327 2.10 -8.59 -6.44
CA ARG A 327 2.18 -9.96 -6.97
C ARG A 327 1.07 -10.85 -6.41
N GLY A 328 0.60 -10.61 -5.19
CA GLY A 328 -0.53 -11.34 -4.60
C GLY A 328 -1.81 -11.17 -5.40
N GLY A 329 -2.20 -9.93 -5.71
CA GLY A 329 -3.39 -9.63 -6.51
C GLY A 329 -3.27 -10.13 -7.95
N LYS A 330 -2.12 -9.91 -8.60
CA LYS A 330 -1.86 -10.41 -9.97
C LYS A 330 -1.95 -11.94 -10.04
N HIS A 331 -1.29 -12.65 -9.13
CA HIS A 331 -1.30 -14.11 -9.14
C HIS A 331 -2.68 -14.68 -8.78
N TYR A 332 -3.41 -14.01 -7.89
CA TYR A 332 -4.80 -14.36 -7.61
C TYR A 332 -5.67 -14.26 -8.88
N ALA A 333 -5.57 -13.15 -9.60
CA ALA A 333 -6.31 -12.95 -10.86
C ALA A 333 -5.91 -13.98 -11.94
N GLU A 334 -4.61 -14.28 -12.09
CA GLU A 334 -4.10 -15.31 -13.00
C GLU A 334 -4.70 -16.68 -12.68
N ARG A 335 -4.72 -17.08 -11.40
CA ARG A 335 -5.27 -18.38 -10.99
C ARG A 335 -6.78 -18.45 -11.14
N ALA A 336 -7.50 -17.36 -10.83
CA ALA A 336 -8.94 -17.28 -11.04
C ALA A 336 -9.28 -17.44 -12.53
N ALA A 337 -8.54 -16.75 -13.41
CA ALA A 337 -8.69 -16.87 -14.87
C ALA A 337 -8.37 -18.28 -15.37
N ALA A 338 -7.26 -18.89 -14.90
CA ALA A 338 -6.87 -20.24 -15.29
C ALA A 338 -7.91 -21.31 -14.88
N LYS A 339 -8.62 -21.07 -13.78
CA LYS A 339 -9.72 -21.93 -13.30
C LYS A 339 -11.08 -21.59 -13.93
N ASN A 340 -11.17 -20.55 -14.76
CA ASN A 340 -12.43 -20.00 -15.27
C ASN A 340 -13.43 -19.66 -14.15
N GLU A 341 -12.94 -19.14 -13.03
CA GLU A 341 -13.80 -18.72 -11.92
C GLU A 341 -14.67 -17.53 -12.35
N LYS A 342 -15.96 -17.56 -11.96
CA LYS A 342 -16.87 -16.46 -12.22
C LYS A 342 -16.89 -15.49 -11.04
N HIS A 343 -16.24 -14.35 -11.21
CA HIS A 343 -16.27 -13.25 -10.23
C HIS A 343 -17.34 -12.24 -10.62
N LEU A 344 -18.30 -12.01 -9.71
CA LEU A 344 -19.36 -11.01 -9.91
C LEU A 344 -18.90 -9.61 -9.52
N MET A 345 -18.09 -9.53 -8.46
CA MET A 345 -17.55 -8.30 -7.91
C MET A 345 -16.27 -8.61 -7.13
N ALA A 346 -15.32 -7.69 -7.18
CA ALA A 346 -14.21 -7.62 -6.23
C ALA A 346 -14.27 -6.26 -5.51
N LEU A 347 -14.19 -6.28 -4.19
CA LEU A 347 -14.12 -5.10 -3.34
C LEU A 347 -12.82 -5.13 -2.54
N GLU A 348 -12.08 -4.04 -2.58
CA GLU A 348 -10.88 -3.86 -1.76
C GLU A 348 -11.00 -2.61 -0.90
N SER A 349 -10.64 -2.73 0.37
CA SER A 349 -10.51 -1.61 1.28
C SER A 349 -9.04 -1.40 1.54
N ASP A 350 -8.43 -0.37 0.94
CA ASP A 350 -6.99 -0.09 1.03
C ASP A 350 -6.75 1.44 1.11
N ARG A 351 -7.58 2.11 1.92
CA ARG A 351 -7.56 3.58 2.06
C ARG A 351 -7.78 4.02 3.51
N GLY A 352 -7.29 3.22 4.45
CA GLY A 352 -7.40 3.48 5.89
C GLY A 352 -8.71 3.01 6.53
N GLY A 353 -8.76 3.14 7.86
CA GLY A 353 -9.91 2.75 8.68
C GLY A 353 -10.95 3.84 8.92
N PHE A 354 -11.02 4.85 8.05
CA PHE A 354 -11.96 5.97 8.21
C PHE A 354 -13.40 5.56 7.86
N SER A 355 -14.39 6.31 8.36
CA SER A 355 -15.78 6.08 7.98
C SER A 355 -15.96 6.23 6.46
N PRO A 356 -16.46 5.19 5.76
CA PRO A 356 -16.59 5.23 4.32
C PRO A 356 -17.57 6.33 3.90
N ARG A 357 -17.21 7.10 2.87
CA ARG A 357 -18.04 8.17 2.30
C ARG A 357 -18.73 7.76 1.00
N GLY A 358 -18.29 6.66 0.40
CA GLY A 358 -18.80 6.14 -0.86
C GLY A 358 -17.86 5.08 -1.42
N PHE A 359 -18.19 4.58 -2.60
CA PHE A 359 -17.41 3.60 -3.35
C PHE A 359 -16.91 4.23 -4.65
N SER A 360 -15.67 3.91 -5.02
CA SER A 360 -15.21 4.07 -6.40
C SER A 360 -15.35 2.73 -7.11
N VAL A 361 -15.94 2.72 -8.31
CA VAL A 361 -16.12 1.51 -9.11
C VAL A 361 -15.23 1.62 -10.35
N ASN A 362 -14.54 0.53 -10.68
CA ASN A 362 -13.78 0.39 -11.91
C ASN A 362 -14.27 -0.86 -12.66
N GLY A 363 -14.53 -0.71 -13.96
CA GLY A 363 -15.07 -1.77 -14.81
C GLY A 363 -15.23 -1.29 -16.25
N THR A 364 -15.53 -2.22 -17.14
CA THR A 364 -15.97 -1.87 -18.51
C THR A 364 -17.37 -1.24 -18.48
N GLU A 365 -17.79 -0.55 -19.53
CA GLU A 365 -19.15 0.02 -19.61
C GLU A 365 -20.28 -1.02 -19.47
N LYS A 366 -19.99 -2.30 -19.75
CA LYS A 366 -20.96 -3.41 -19.59
C LYS A 366 -21.05 -3.94 -18.16
N GLN A 367 -20.05 -3.67 -17.32
CA GLN A 367 -19.97 -4.08 -15.91
C GLN A 367 -20.46 -2.92 -15.05
#